data_AF-A0A6A8G4L6-F1
#
_entry.id   AF-A0A6A8G4L6-F1
#
_cell.length_a   1.000
_cell.length_b   1.000
_cell.length_c   1.000
_cell.angle_alpha   90.00
_cell.angle_beta   90.00
_cell.angle_gamma   90.00
#
_symmetry.space_group_name_H-M   'P 1'
#
loop_
_entity.id
_entity.type
_entity.pdbx_description
1 polymer ?
#
loop_
_entity_poly.entity_id
_entity_poly.type
_entity_poly.pdbx_seq_one_letter_code
_entity_poly.pdbx_strand_id
1 'polypeptide(L)'
;MVGGTLRDIRAEIQSLSCPDGDYEVVCGRSGIAPSAVAGLAFPDRLAAGEAADLAGTYRATLRRYDPSIPFDDPLVHEVSPTPIPPLATTPEDKHTRYTLFCHDIAGAVFESLSALGHREVESAAMETYLTLAEVVGDESDFCLTMVWSLMSEMDVRLSVAEQTAIVEHTAELFAPVRTPNPVGATLRLLESVGFLEGYSVRPVPTGEREDVNDDRDRTTGERDEPGVERGGDERRCWELTFGEYALAERTGRIPTLPIAIDLLRRVRSQSVQFVEGEALSDSRWRLCLETCQTGSSDGLVSVEVAENRWLNDTGLSLHQD
;
A
#
# COMPACT_ATOMS: atom_id res chain seq x y z
N MET A 1 -9.29 21.15 -3.51
CA MET A 1 -8.75 19.82 -3.75
C MET A 1 -7.99 19.42 -2.52
N VAL A 2 -8.36 18.28 -1.94
CA VAL A 2 -7.78 17.69 -0.74
C VAL A 2 -6.28 17.48 -0.93
N GLY A 3 -5.91 16.82 -2.04
CA GLY A 3 -4.53 16.43 -2.35
C GLY A 3 -3.59 17.61 -2.44
N GLY A 4 -4.02 18.70 -3.08
CA GLY A 4 -3.21 19.92 -3.18
C GLY A 4 -2.89 20.52 -1.81
N THR A 5 -3.89 20.64 -0.94
CA THR A 5 -3.71 21.15 0.43
C THR A 5 -2.79 20.25 1.24
N LEU A 6 -2.98 18.92 1.20
CA LEU A 6 -2.14 17.96 1.92
C LEU A 6 -0.68 18.03 1.46
N ARG A 7 -0.47 18.08 0.14
CA ARG A 7 0.86 18.19 -0.48
C ARG A 7 1.55 19.48 -0.09
N ASP A 8 0.84 20.60 -0.09
CA ASP A 8 1.40 21.90 0.29
C ASP A 8 1.84 21.90 1.77
N ILE A 9 1.03 21.32 2.66
CA ILE A 9 1.40 21.14 4.08
C ILE A 9 2.63 20.25 4.23
N ARG A 10 2.69 19.11 3.51
CA ARG A 10 3.86 18.21 3.57
C ARG A 10 5.13 18.89 3.04
N ALA A 11 5.03 19.67 1.96
CA ALA A 11 6.17 20.41 1.42
C ALA A 11 6.70 21.44 2.43
N GLU A 12 5.81 22.10 3.17
CA GLU A 12 6.19 23.02 4.25
C GLU A 12 6.92 22.27 5.38
N ILE A 13 6.36 21.14 5.85
CA ILE A 13 7.02 20.26 6.84
C ILE A 13 8.42 19.84 6.37
N GLN A 14 8.55 19.40 5.12
CA GLN A 14 9.83 18.96 4.57
C GLN A 14 10.85 20.11 4.50
N SER A 15 10.41 21.34 4.24
CA SER A 15 11.28 22.52 4.22
C SER A 15 11.90 22.87 5.57
N LEU A 16 11.27 22.42 6.68
CA LEU A 16 11.77 22.57 8.05
C LEU A 16 12.76 21.47 8.45
N SER A 17 12.81 20.37 7.69
CA SER A 17 13.58 19.19 8.06
C SER A 17 15.09 19.36 7.82
N CYS A 18 15.88 18.70 8.67
CA CYS A 18 17.33 18.58 8.57
C CYS A 18 17.71 17.11 8.82
N PRO A 19 18.35 16.39 7.87
CA PRO A 19 18.67 14.97 8.03
C PRO A 19 19.51 14.64 9.26
N ASP A 20 20.41 15.55 9.66
CA ASP A 20 21.28 15.43 10.84
C ASP A 20 20.71 16.23 12.03
N GLY A 21 19.41 16.49 12.05
CA GLY A 21 18.73 17.23 13.10
C GLY A 21 18.60 16.45 14.41
N ASP A 22 18.66 17.17 15.53
CA ASP A 22 18.58 16.58 16.87
C ASP A 22 17.15 16.44 17.39
N TYR A 23 16.13 16.78 16.59
CA TYR A 23 14.73 16.73 17.01
C TYR A 23 13.84 15.92 16.06
N GLU A 24 12.85 15.23 16.61
CA GLU A 24 11.82 14.50 15.88
C GLU A 24 10.42 14.85 16.42
N VAL A 25 9.39 14.48 15.65
CA VAL A 25 7.99 14.65 16.05
C VAL A 25 7.32 13.28 16.14
N VAL A 26 6.78 12.94 17.31
CA VAL A 26 6.04 11.69 17.53
C VAL A 26 4.67 11.97 18.13
N CYS A 27 3.70 11.09 17.93
CA CYS A 27 2.43 11.20 18.62
C CYS A 27 2.62 10.82 20.09
N GLY A 28 2.27 11.71 21.02
CA GLY A 28 2.45 11.49 22.46
C GLY A 28 1.70 10.27 23.00
N ARG A 29 0.60 9.88 22.33
CA ARG A 29 -0.18 8.70 22.70
C ARG A 29 0.50 7.40 22.29
N SER A 30 0.97 7.32 21.04
CA SER A 30 1.41 6.07 20.42
C SER A 30 2.93 5.90 20.41
N GLY A 31 3.68 6.99 20.58
CA GLY A 31 5.12 7.02 20.36
C GLY A 31 5.52 6.85 18.89
N ILE A 32 4.55 6.82 17.96
CA ILE A 32 4.78 6.66 16.52
C ILE A 32 4.69 8.03 15.86
N ALA A 33 5.63 8.34 14.97
CA ALA A 33 5.60 9.56 14.17
C ALA A 33 4.36 9.59 13.25
N PRO A 34 3.58 10.68 13.24
CA PRO A 34 2.53 10.88 12.23
C PRO A 34 3.11 10.78 10.81
N SER A 35 2.33 10.25 9.86
CA SER A 35 2.80 9.96 8.50
C SER A 35 3.36 11.18 7.74
N ALA A 36 2.90 12.39 8.07
CA ALA A 36 3.41 13.64 7.48
C ALA A 36 4.86 13.96 7.88
N VAL A 37 5.29 13.53 9.06
CA VAL A 37 6.61 13.82 9.66
C VAL A 37 7.47 12.57 9.84
N ALA A 38 6.95 11.39 9.50
CA ALA A 38 7.63 10.12 9.69
C ALA A 38 8.96 10.06 8.92
N GLY A 39 10.04 9.74 9.65
CA GLY A 39 11.40 9.65 9.08
C GLY A 39 12.08 11.00 8.86
N LEU A 40 11.50 12.11 9.32
CA LEU A 40 12.12 13.43 9.31
C LEU A 40 12.75 13.74 10.66
N ALA A 41 13.89 14.43 10.62
CA ALA A 41 14.51 15.08 11.76
C ALA A 41 14.53 16.60 11.53
N PHE A 42 14.69 17.36 12.61
CA PHE A 42 14.59 18.81 12.62
C PHE A 42 15.78 19.41 13.38
N PRO A 43 16.32 20.56 12.93
CA PRO A 43 17.56 21.10 13.47
C PRO A 43 17.42 21.63 14.90
N ASP A 44 16.25 22.13 15.26
CA ASP A 44 15.96 22.68 16.57
C ASP A 44 14.50 22.44 16.99
N ARG A 45 14.23 22.70 18.28
CA ARG A 45 12.89 22.55 18.88
C ARG A 45 11.84 23.45 18.23
N LEU A 46 12.23 24.60 17.67
CA LEU A 46 11.29 25.54 17.07
C LEU A 46 10.80 24.99 15.74
N ALA A 47 11.70 24.56 14.86
CA ALA A 47 11.37 23.92 13.58
C ALA A 47 10.55 22.64 13.79
N ALA A 48 10.91 21.82 14.78
CA ALA A 48 10.13 20.63 15.13
C ALA A 48 8.73 20.99 15.65
N GLY A 49 8.60 22.08 16.41
CA GLY A 49 7.30 22.56 16.90
C GLY A 49 6.37 23.02 15.79
N GLU A 50 6.92 23.76 14.81
CA GLU A 50 6.18 24.17 13.62
C GLU A 50 5.76 22.96 12.78
N ALA A 51 6.65 21.97 12.61
CA ALA A 51 6.31 20.72 11.94
C ALA A 51 5.21 19.92 12.68
N ALA A 52 5.20 19.94 14.02
CA ALA A 52 4.15 19.33 14.83
C ALA A 52 2.78 19.99 14.61
N ASP A 53 2.72 21.32 14.56
CA ASP A 53 1.49 22.08 14.28
C ASP A 53 0.98 21.81 12.85
N LEU A 54 1.89 21.76 11.87
CA LEU A 54 1.57 21.42 10.49
C LEU A 54 1.08 19.97 10.36
N ALA A 55 1.67 19.02 11.09
CA ALA A 55 1.19 17.63 11.14
C ALA A 55 -0.25 17.56 11.72
N GLY A 56 -0.55 18.36 12.74
CA GLY A 56 -1.91 18.52 13.26
C GLY A 56 -2.88 19.08 12.21
N THR A 57 -2.44 20.07 11.42
CA THR A 57 -3.22 20.67 10.32
C THR A 57 -3.44 19.69 9.16
N TYR A 58 -2.43 18.88 8.83
CA TYR A 58 -2.54 17.80 7.85
C TYR A 58 -3.65 16.83 8.27
N ARG A 59 -3.61 16.33 9.52
CA ARG A 59 -4.62 15.39 10.03
C ARG A 59 -6.01 16.04 10.13
N ALA A 60 -6.08 17.32 10.49
CA ALA A 60 -7.34 18.07 10.52
C ALA A 60 -7.96 18.25 9.12
N THR A 61 -7.14 18.30 8.06
CA THR A 61 -7.63 18.36 6.68
C THR A 61 -8.30 17.05 6.28
N LEU A 62 -7.72 15.90 6.63
CA LEU A 62 -8.35 14.59 6.41
C LEU A 62 -9.66 14.43 7.20
N ARG A 63 -9.70 14.92 8.44
CA ARG A 63 -10.90 14.89 9.32
C ARG A 63 -12.13 15.59 8.75
N ARG A 64 -11.97 16.47 7.75
CA ARG A 64 -13.11 17.11 7.08
C ARG A 64 -13.97 16.12 6.30
N TYR A 65 -13.39 14.98 5.92
CA TYR A 65 -14.06 13.97 5.10
C TYR A 65 -14.47 12.76 5.93
N ASP A 66 -13.64 12.37 6.90
CA ASP A 66 -13.98 11.33 7.87
C ASP A 66 -13.83 11.86 9.30
N PRO A 67 -14.95 12.19 9.98
CA PRO A 67 -14.94 12.67 11.36
C PRO A 67 -14.43 11.64 12.37
N SER A 68 -14.41 10.34 12.04
CA SER A 68 -13.97 9.26 12.95
C SER A 68 -12.46 9.22 13.16
N ILE A 69 -11.69 9.93 12.33
CA ILE A 69 -10.24 9.98 12.41
C ILE A 69 -9.79 10.45 13.81
N PRO A 70 -8.94 9.66 14.49
CA PRO A 70 -8.35 10.04 15.77
C PRO A 70 -7.63 11.39 15.75
N PHE A 71 -7.64 12.07 16.89
CA PHE A 71 -6.77 13.22 17.14
C PHE A 71 -5.37 12.72 17.45
N ASP A 72 -4.40 13.15 16.65
CA ASP A 72 -2.99 13.02 16.97
C ASP A 72 -2.61 14.13 17.95
N ASP A 73 -1.66 13.83 18.84
CA ASP A 73 -1.03 14.79 19.74
C ASP A 73 0.46 14.85 19.38
N PRO A 74 0.85 15.56 18.31
CA PRO A 74 2.24 15.59 17.85
C PRO A 74 3.10 16.35 18.86
N LEU A 75 4.08 15.66 19.41
CA LEU A 75 5.00 16.19 20.42
C LEU A 75 6.43 16.23 19.85
N VAL A 76 7.16 17.28 20.22
CA VAL A 76 8.57 17.45 19.88
C VAL A 76 9.44 16.69 20.87
N HIS A 77 10.36 15.89 20.32
CA HIS A 77 11.32 15.13 21.09
C HIS A 77 12.73 15.36 20.59
N GLU A 78 13.68 15.35 21.51
CA GLU A 78 15.10 15.31 21.18
C GLU A 78 15.45 13.87 20.82
N VAL A 79 16.12 13.68 19.68
CA VAL A 79 16.53 12.38 19.16
C VAL A 79 17.46 11.76 20.20
N SER A 80 16.98 10.70 20.83
CA SER A 80 17.78 9.92 21.76
C SER A 80 17.85 8.48 21.28
N PRO A 81 18.97 7.77 21.50
CA PRO A 81 19.10 6.37 21.09
C PRO A 81 18.15 5.44 21.84
N THR A 82 17.46 5.93 22.88
CA THR A 82 16.43 5.19 23.59
C THR A 82 15.06 5.62 23.05
N PRO A 83 14.33 4.73 22.35
CA PRO A 83 12.97 5.03 21.92
C PRO A 83 12.13 5.45 23.12
N ILE A 84 11.33 6.50 22.94
CA ILE A 84 10.45 6.99 24.00
C ILE A 84 9.36 5.94 24.18
N PRO A 85 9.23 5.35 25.38
CA PRO A 85 8.11 4.46 25.65
C PRO A 85 6.82 5.30 25.55
N PRO A 86 5.79 4.81 24.85
CA PRO A 86 4.54 5.55 24.70
C PRO A 86 3.98 5.90 26.09
N LEU A 87 3.53 7.15 26.25
CA LEU A 87 2.97 7.61 27.53
C LEU A 87 1.68 6.84 27.89
N ALA A 88 1.00 6.27 26.89
CA ALA A 88 -0.06 5.30 27.06
C ALA A 88 0.43 3.90 26.66
N THR A 89 0.50 2.97 27.63
CA THR A 89 0.80 1.56 27.38
C THR A 89 -0.45 0.75 27.00
N THR A 90 -1.55 1.39 26.64
CA THR A 90 -2.68 0.67 26.05
C THR A 90 -2.25 0.22 24.65
N PRO A 91 -2.38 -1.06 24.30
CA PRO A 91 -2.36 -1.43 22.89
C PRO A 91 -3.34 -0.50 22.20
N GLU A 92 -2.88 0.30 21.24
CA GLU A 92 -3.81 1.05 20.40
C GLU A 92 -4.85 0.07 19.90
N ASP A 93 -6.12 0.41 20.09
CA ASP A 93 -7.22 -0.43 19.62
C ASP A 93 -6.92 -0.82 18.18
N LYS A 94 -7.09 -2.10 17.83
CA LYS A 94 -6.95 -2.60 16.46
C LYS A 94 -7.70 -1.67 15.49
N HIS A 95 -8.86 -1.17 15.92
CA HIS A 95 -9.64 -0.17 15.21
C HIS A 95 -8.91 1.17 14.99
N THR A 96 -8.23 1.72 16.00
CA THR A 96 -7.44 2.96 15.84
C THR A 96 -6.33 2.78 14.80
N ARG A 97 -5.57 1.69 14.89
CA ARG A 97 -4.46 1.41 13.95
C ARG A 97 -4.97 1.19 12.53
N TYR A 98 -6.08 0.48 12.39
CA TYR A 98 -6.79 0.31 11.13
C TYR A 98 -7.18 1.65 10.50
N THR A 99 -7.87 2.51 11.26
CA THR A 99 -8.31 3.83 10.78
C THR A 99 -7.12 4.73 10.44
N LEU A 100 -6.06 4.76 11.25
CA LEU A 100 -4.83 5.50 10.94
C LEU A 100 -4.22 5.03 9.63
N PHE A 101 -4.07 3.71 9.44
CA PHE A 101 -3.51 3.11 8.23
C PHE A 101 -4.30 3.48 6.97
N CYS A 102 -5.63 3.35 6.98
CA CYS A 102 -6.47 3.71 5.85
C CYS A 102 -6.31 5.18 5.45
N HIS A 103 -6.25 6.08 6.43
CA HIS A 103 -6.12 7.52 6.19
C HIS A 103 -4.72 7.95 5.76
N ASP A 104 -3.68 7.26 6.24
CA ASP A 104 -2.33 7.49 5.76
C ASP A 104 -2.21 7.10 4.28
N ILE A 105 -2.76 5.95 3.89
CA ILE A 105 -2.84 5.52 2.49
C ILE A 105 -3.67 6.53 1.67
N ALA A 106 -4.88 6.85 2.10
CA ALA A 106 -5.77 7.75 1.35
C ALA A 106 -5.14 9.15 1.19
N GLY A 107 -4.57 9.71 2.26
CA GLY A 107 -3.89 11.00 2.21
C GLY A 107 -2.73 11.00 1.22
N ALA A 108 -1.85 10.01 1.29
CA ALA A 108 -0.70 9.90 0.39
C ALA A 108 -1.10 9.70 -1.08
N VAL A 109 -2.18 8.96 -1.35
CA VAL A 109 -2.73 8.81 -2.71
C VAL A 109 -3.31 10.14 -3.21
N PHE A 110 -4.07 10.87 -2.38
CA PHE A 110 -4.57 12.20 -2.75
C PHE A 110 -3.44 13.18 -3.06
N GLU A 111 -2.40 13.22 -2.22
CA GLU A 111 -1.19 14.01 -2.48
C GLU A 111 -0.59 13.65 -3.84
N SER A 112 -0.47 12.36 -4.14
CA SER A 112 0.12 11.87 -5.39
C SER A 112 -0.72 12.19 -6.62
N LEU A 113 -2.04 12.02 -6.54
CA LEU A 113 -2.97 12.44 -7.59
C LEU A 113 -2.84 13.94 -7.88
N SER A 114 -2.74 14.77 -6.84
CA SER A 114 -2.53 16.20 -7.01
C SER A 114 -1.14 16.53 -7.58
N ALA A 115 -0.09 15.85 -7.14
CA ALA A 115 1.29 16.09 -7.58
C ALA A 115 1.48 15.75 -9.06
N LEU A 116 0.86 14.66 -9.52
CA LEU A 116 0.93 14.21 -10.91
C LEU A 116 -0.18 14.78 -11.80
N GLY A 117 -1.04 15.66 -11.28
CA GLY A 117 -2.01 16.43 -12.07
C GLY A 117 -3.34 15.72 -12.36
N HIS A 118 -3.65 14.62 -11.69
CA HIS A 118 -4.88 13.83 -11.86
C HIS A 118 -6.06 14.36 -11.04
N ARG A 119 -6.38 15.66 -11.20
CA ARG A 119 -7.47 16.33 -10.47
C ARG A 119 -8.83 15.68 -10.70
N GLU A 120 -9.10 15.19 -11.90
CA GLU A 120 -10.40 14.57 -12.23
C GLU A 120 -10.63 13.28 -11.45
N VAL A 121 -9.58 12.49 -11.22
CA VAL A 121 -9.64 11.27 -10.40
C VAL A 121 -9.88 11.62 -8.94
N GLU A 122 -9.19 12.64 -8.42
CA GLU A 122 -9.41 13.13 -7.05
C GLU A 122 -10.86 13.59 -6.86
N SER A 123 -11.40 14.38 -7.79
CA SER A 123 -12.80 14.83 -7.73
C SER A 123 -13.78 13.66 -7.78
N ALA A 124 -13.59 12.73 -8.72
CA ALA A 124 -14.45 11.55 -8.83
C ALA A 124 -14.40 10.67 -7.58
N ALA A 125 -13.21 10.45 -7.00
CA ALA A 125 -13.06 9.66 -5.79
C ALA A 125 -13.80 10.27 -4.60
N MET A 126 -13.76 11.60 -4.47
CA MET A 126 -14.52 12.30 -3.44
C MET A 126 -16.03 12.25 -3.67
N GLU A 127 -16.50 12.37 -4.90
CA GLU A 127 -17.93 12.24 -5.24
C GLU A 127 -18.46 10.82 -4.95
N THR A 128 -17.69 9.81 -5.35
CA THR A 128 -17.98 8.39 -5.08
C THR A 128 -17.97 8.12 -3.58
N TYR A 129 -16.97 8.62 -2.85
CA TYR A 129 -16.91 8.50 -1.39
C TYR A 129 -18.13 9.13 -0.72
N LEU A 130 -18.48 10.37 -1.06
CA LEU A 130 -19.62 11.07 -0.43
C LEU A 130 -20.94 10.32 -0.68
N THR A 131 -21.13 9.78 -1.88
CA THR A 131 -22.31 8.98 -2.22
C THR A 131 -22.37 7.70 -1.37
N LEU A 132 -21.25 7.02 -1.19
CA LEU A 132 -21.21 5.78 -0.41
C LEU A 132 -21.28 6.04 1.11
N ALA A 133 -20.66 7.11 1.60
CA ALA A 133 -20.66 7.47 3.01
C ALA A 133 -22.09 7.72 3.54
N GLU A 134 -23.05 8.12 2.70
CA GLU A 134 -24.46 8.29 3.11
C GLU A 134 -25.15 6.98 3.54
N VAL A 135 -24.65 5.82 3.09
CA VAL A 135 -25.25 4.51 3.38
C VAL A 135 -24.42 3.66 4.33
N VAL A 136 -23.23 4.12 4.69
CA VAL A 136 -22.31 3.43 5.60
C VAL A 136 -22.77 3.63 7.06
N GLY A 137 -22.97 2.52 7.78
CA GLY A 137 -23.48 2.52 9.15
C GLY A 137 -22.41 2.36 10.25
N ASP A 138 -21.24 1.82 9.91
CA ASP A 138 -20.11 1.63 10.84
C ASP A 138 -19.06 2.72 10.62
N GLU A 139 -18.49 3.26 11.70
CA GLU A 139 -17.46 4.29 11.62
C GLU A 139 -16.18 3.79 10.92
N SER A 140 -15.83 2.51 11.11
CA SER A 140 -14.68 1.85 10.47
C SER A 140 -14.78 1.83 8.95
N ASP A 141 -16.01 1.82 8.43
CA ASP A 141 -16.28 1.70 7.02
C ASP A 141 -16.05 3.01 6.28
N PHE A 142 -16.04 4.18 6.95
CA PHE A 142 -15.75 5.45 6.26
C PHE A 142 -14.34 5.48 5.70
N CYS A 143 -13.34 5.14 6.51
CA CYS A 143 -11.95 5.14 6.07
C CYS A 143 -11.70 4.09 4.97
N LEU A 144 -12.32 2.91 5.08
CA LEU A 144 -12.26 1.86 4.06
C LEU A 144 -12.96 2.29 2.77
N THR A 145 -14.13 2.91 2.87
CA THR A 145 -14.89 3.43 1.73
C THR A 145 -14.11 4.51 0.99
N MET A 146 -13.34 5.34 1.70
CA MET A 146 -12.44 6.33 1.09
C MET A 146 -11.35 5.64 0.25
N VAL A 147 -10.63 4.67 0.83
CA VAL A 147 -9.58 3.92 0.12
C VAL A 147 -10.17 3.20 -1.08
N TRP A 148 -11.31 2.54 -0.91
CA TRP A 148 -12.03 1.88 -2.00
C TRP A 148 -12.41 2.85 -3.13
N SER A 149 -12.90 4.04 -2.79
CA SER A 149 -13.31 5.04 -3.79
C SER A 149 -12.12 5.53 -4.61
N LEU A 150 -10.98 5.78 -3.96
CA LEU A 150 -9.73 6.09 -4.66
C LEU A 150 -9.33 4.99 -5.64
N MET A 151 -9.33 3.74 -5.17
CA MET A 151 -8.96 2.58 -5.99
C MET A 151 -9.90 2.41 -7.18
N SER A 152 -11.20 2.46 -6.94
CA SER A 152 -12.22 2.29 -7.98
C SER A 152 -12.09 3.37 -9.06
N GLU A 153 -11.88 4.62 -8.68
CA GLU A 153 -11.75 5.70 -9.65
C GLU A 153 -10.40 5.69 -10.39
N MET A 154 -9.32 5.26 -9.73
CA MET A 154 -8.04 4.99 -10.39
C MET A 154 -8.17 3.85 -11.41
N ASP A 155 -8.88 2.77 -11.09
CA ASP A 155 -9.13 1.65 -11.99
C ASP A 155 -9.95 2.04 -13.23
N VAL A 156 -10.92 2.94 -13.07
CA VAL A 156 -11.78 3.36 -14.18
C VAL A 156 -11.11 4.41 -15.07
N ARG A 157 -10.28 5.30 -14.51
CA ARG A 157 -9.85 6.54 -15.20
C ARG A 157 -8.39 6.57 -15.60
N LEU A 158 -7.54 5.76 -14.97
CA LEU A 158 -6.11 5.79 -15.24
C LEU A 158 -5.70 4.57 -16.05
N SER A 159 -4.78 4.78 -16.98
CA SER A 159 -4.03 3.68 -17.59
C SER A 159 -3.11 3.01 -16.56
N VAL A 160 -2.69 1.78 -16.83
CA VAL A 160 -1.74 1.03 -15.98
C VAL A 160 -0.46 1.82 -15.70
N ALA A 161 0.05 2.57 -16.68
CA ALA A 161 1.24 3.40 -16.52
C ALA A 161 1.01 4.58 -15.56
N GLU A 162 -0.15 5.25 -15.65
CA GLU A 162 -0.52 6.33 -14.73
C GLU A 162 -0.79 5.82 -13.32
N GLN A 163 -1.47 4.68 -13.19
CA GLN A 163 -1.63 4.00 -11.90
C GLN A 163 -0.26 3.70 -11.28
N THR A 164 0.65 3.13 -12.06
CA THR A 164 2.00 2.80 -11.59
C THR A 164 2.74 4.03 -11.08
N ALA A 165 2.74 5.11 -11.85
CA ALA A 165 3.38 6.37 -11.45
C ALA A 165 2.78 6.92 -10.14
N ILE A 166 1.46 6.85 -9.96
CA ILE A 166 0.80 7.26 -8.72
C ILE A 166 1.22 6.40 -7.53
N VAL A 167 1.21 5.07 -7.68
CA VAL A 167 1.50 4.16 -6.57
C VAL A 167 2.98 4.23 -6.16
N GLU A 168 3.89 4.31 -7.13
CA GLU A 168 5.32 4.49 -6.86
C GLU A 168 5.59 5.82 -6.15
N HIS A 169 5.01 6.92 -6.64
CA HIS A 169 5.12 8.21 -5.97
C HIS A 169 4.50 8.20 -4.56
N THR A 170 3.37 7.52 -4.38
CA THR A 170 2.72 7.35 -3.06
C THR A 170 3.66 6.61 -2.10
N ALA A 171 4.34 5.56 -2.55
CA ALA A 171 5.28 4.79 -1.73
C ALA A 171 6.52 5.61 -1.30
N GLU A 172 6.91 6.62 -2.10
CA GLU A 172 8.01 7.54 -1.76
C GLU A 172 7.67 8.48 -0.60
N LEU A 173 6.38 8.81 -0.42
CA LEU A 173 5.91 9.67 0.67
C LEU A 173 6.05 9.03 2.06
N PHE A 174 6.16 7.70 2.12
CA PHE A 174 6.39 6.96 3.36
C PHE A 174 7.88 6.78 3.62
N ALA A 175 8.29 6.80 4.89
CA ALA A 175 9.67 6.52 5.27
C ALA A 175 10.14 5.13 4.75
N PRO A 176 11.34 5.04 4.15
CA PRO A 176 11.86 3.76 3.65
C PRO A 176 12.13 2.79 4.80
N VAL A 177 11.77 1.51 4.60
CA VAL A 177 12.05 0.45 5.58
C VAL A 177 12.77 -0.71 4.89
N ARG A 178 14.07 -0.85 5.15
CA ARG A 178 14.85 -1.98 4.62
C ARG A 178 14.58 -3.23 5.44
N THR A 179 14.36 -4.35 4.76
CA THR A 179 14.13 -5.66 5.38
C THR A 179 14.61 -6.76 4.43
N PRO A 180 15.19 -7.86 4.93
CA PRO A 180 15.55 -9.02 4.10
C PRO A 180 14.32 -9.80 3.60
N ASN A 181 13.14 -9.60 4.21
CA ASN A 181 11.88 -10.24 3.81
C ASN A 181 10.78 -9.18 3.62
N PRO A 182 10.77 -8.45 2.49
CA PRO A 182 9.83 -7.35 2.25
C PRO A 182 8.38 -7.83 2.11
N VAL A 183 8.15 -8.94 1.41
CA VAL A 183 6.81 -9.52 1.22
C VAL A 183 6.19 -9.94 2.55
N GLY A 184 6.92 -10.72 3.35
CA GLY A 184 6.44 -11.13 4.67
C GLY A 184 6.30 -9.96 5.64
N ALA A 185 7.17 -8.95 5.57
CA ALA A 185 7.03 -7.74 6.38
C ALA A 185 5.78 -6.93 6.03
N THR A 186 5.39 -6.94 4.76
CA THR A 186 4.18 -6.28 4.27
C THR A 186 2.93 -6.93 4.84
N LEU A 187 2.77 -8.25 4.68
CA LEU A 187 1.60 -8.93 5.24
C LEU A 187 1.56 -8.89 6.77
N ARG A 188 2.71 -8.92 7.45
CA ARG A 188 2.78 -8.67 8.91
C ARG A 188 2.24 -7.31 9.31
N LEU A 189 2.55 -6.25 8.56
CA LEU A 189 2.01 -4.93 8.84
C LEU A 189 0.49 -4.95 8.70
N LEU A 190 -0.02 -5.43 7.56
CA LEU A 190 -1.45 -5.47 7.30
C LEU A 190 -2.21 -6.28 8.35
N GLU A 191 -1.68 -7.44 8.78
CA GLU A 191 -2.26 -8.21 9.89
C GLU A 191 -2.21 -7.43 11.21
N SER A 192 -1.08 -6.78 11.52
CA SER A 192 -0.89 -6.06 12.77
C SER A 192 -1.85 -4.87 12.93
N VAL A 193 -2.22 -4.21 11.82
CA VAL A 193 -3.22 -3.12 11.80
C VAL A 193 -4.64 -3.65 11.59
N GLY A 194 -4.82 -4.96 11.43
CA GLY A 194 -6.14 -5.59 11.29
C GLY A 194 -6.78 -5.51 9.91
N PHE A 195 -6.00 -5.27 8.86
CA PHE A 195 -6.49 -5.15 7.49
C PHE A 195 -6.69 -6.51 6.79
N LEU A 196 -6.08 -7.56 7.32
CA LEU A 196 -6.25 -8.97 6.94
C LEU A 196 -6.03 -9.87 8.15
N GLU A 197 -6.35 -11.15 8.02
CA GLU A 197 -6.10 -12.16 9.06
C GLU A 197 -5.45 -13.43 8.49
N GLY A 198 -4.54 -14.03 9.26
CA GLY A 198 -4.06 -15.40 9.01
C GLY A 198 -3.39 -15.56 7.64
N TYR A 199 -2.27 -14.88 7.45
CA TYR A 199 -1.56 -14.92 6.17
C TYR A 199 -0.49 -16.04 6.08
N SER A 200 -0.14 -16.41 4.85
CA SER A 200 1.03 -17.23 4.54
C SER A 200 1.74 -16.71 3.28
N VAL A 201 3.04 -16.96 3.18
CA VAL A 201 3.88 -16.56 2.04
C VAL A 201 4.69 -17.76 1.60
N ARG A 202 4.55 -18.15 0.33
CA ARG A 202 5.28 -19.26 -0.28
C ARG A 202 6.06 -18.76 -1.50
N PRO A 203 7.40 -18.88 -1.55
CA PRO A 203 8.14 -18.62 -2.78
C PRO A 203 7.78 -19.70 -3.82
N VAL A 204 7.57 -19.27 -5.07
CA VAL A 204 7.30 -20.15 -6.21
C VAL A 204 8.58 -20.24 -7.05
N PRO A 205 9.11 -21.45 -7.33
CA PRO A 205 10.28 -21.60 -8.20
C PRO A 205 9.99 -21.05 -9.60
N THR A 206 10.91 -20.27 -10.14
CA THR A 206 10.79 -19.57 -11.45
C THR A 206 10.60 -20.51 -12.66
N GLY A 207 10.63 -21.84 -12.48
CA GLY A 207 10.51 -22.85 -13.54
C GLY A 207 9.14 -23.56 -13.64
N GLU A 208 8.14 -23.21 -12.83
CA GLU A 208 6.82 -23.88 -12.80
C GLU A 208 5.71 -23.12 -13.53
N ARG A 209 5.98 -21.93 -14.09
CA ARG A 209 5.05 -21.29 -15.04
C ARG A 209 5.41 -21.75 -16.44
N GLU A 210 4.67 -22.73 -16.94
CA GLU A 210 4.72 -23.12 -18.35
C GLU A 210 4.44 -21.86 -19.19
N ASP A 211 5.46 -21.39 -19.91
CA ASP A 211 5.35 -20.35 -20.92
C ASP A 211 4.43 -20.83 -22.05
N VAL A 212 3.11 -20.77 -21.83
CA VAL A 212 2.10 -20.94 -22.88
C VAL A 212 1.98 -19.61 -23.60
N ASN A 213 3.03 -19.23 -24.35
CA ASN A 213 2.99 -18.41 -25.57
C ASN A 213 4.42 -17.93 -25.91
N ASP A 214 5.24 -18.83 -26.44
CA ASP A 214 6.26 -18.41 -27.41
C ASP A 214 6.35 -19.43 -28.55
N ASP A 215 5.31 -19.43 -29.38
CA ASP A 215 5.34 -20.08 -30.70
C ASP A 215 5.35 -18.98 -31.78
N ARG A 216 6.46 -18.22 -31.85
CA ARG A 216 6.87 -17.56 -33.10
C ARG A 216 8.37 -17.65 -33.34
N ASP A 217 8.65 -18.68 -34.13
CA ASP A 217 9.61 -18.72 -35.22
C ASP A 217 11.05 -19.15 -34.91
N ARG A 218 11.45 -20.15 -35.69
CA ARG A 218 12.68 -20.93 -35.58
C ARG A 218 13.81 -20.26 -36.36
N THR A 219 15.01 -20.81 -36.11
CA THR A 219 16.18 -20.86 -37.01
C THR A 219 17.02 -19.59 -37.18
N THR A 220 18.20 -19.56 -36.54
CA THR A 220 19.48 -19.98 -37.16
C THR A 220 20.55 -20.09 -36.08
N GLY A 221 21.37 -21.14 -36.14
CA GLY A 221 22.45 -21.35 -35.19
C GLY A 221 23.63 -20.42 -35.44
N GLU A 222 24.20 -19.89 -34.36
CA GLU A 222 25.58 -19.40 -34.35
C GLU A 222 26.19 -19.55 -32.94
N ARG A 223 27.50 -19.78 -32.96
CA ARG A 223 28.37 -20.43 -31.97
C ARG A 223 28.37 -19.85 -30.55
N ASP A 224 28.61 -20.76 -29.60
CA ASP A 224 29.09 -20.51 -28.23
C ASP A 224 30.24 -19.48 -28.18
N GLU A 225 29.98 -18.34 -27.51
CA GLU A 225 31.02 -17.55 -26.86
C GLU A 225 30.90 -17.71 -25.34
N PRO A 226 31.98 -18.08 -24.62
CA PRO A 226 31.95 -18.19 -23.17
C PRO A 226 32.27 -16.84 -22.52
N GLY A 227 31.42 -16.42 -21.58
CA GLY A 227 31.83 -15.48 -20.52
C GLY A 227 31.35 -14.05 -20.65
N VAL A 228 30.03 -13.85 -20.74
CA VAL A 228 29.41 -12.73 -20.01
C VAL A 228 28.41 -13.38 -19.07
N GLU A 229 28.70 -13.38 -17.77
CA GLU A 229 27.66 -13.54 -16.76
C GLU A 229 26.69 -12.37 -16.97
N ARG A 230 25.69 -12.55 -17.84
CA ARG A 230 24.48 -11.75 -17.80
C ARG A 230 23.93 -12.04 -16.41
N GLY A 231 24.13 -11.11 -15.47
CA GLY A 231 23.38 -11.10 -14.23
C GLY A 231 21.92 -11.18 -14.62
N GLY A 232 21.36 -12.39 -14.55
CA GLY A 232 19.98 -12.64 -14.93
C GLY A 232 19.13 -11.74 -14.06
N ASP A 233 18.17 -11.06 -14.66
CA ASP A 233 17.14 -10.34 -13.92
C ASP A 233 16.48 -11.36 -12.99
N GLU A 234 16.86 -11.34 -11.71
CA GLU A 234 16.43 -12.34 -10.72
C GLU A 234 14.95 -12.11 -10.44
N ARG A 235 14.10 -12.73 -11.27
CA ARG A 235 12.67 -12.78 -11.04
C ARG A 235 12.36 -13.71 -9.88
N ARG A 236 11.67 -13.17 -8.90
CA ARG A 236 11.20 -13.92 -7.74
C ARG A 236 9.69 -13.89 -7.73
N CYS A 237 9.10 -15.06 -7.54
CA CYS A 237 7.65 -15.23 -7.52
C CYS A 237 7.22 -15.69 -6.13
N TRP A 238 6.08 -15.19 -5.68
CA TRP A 238 5.46 -15.55 -4.41
C TRP A 238 3.98 -15.81 -4.60
N GLU A 239 3.50 -16.84 -3.91
CA GLU A 239 2.09 -17.07 -3.64
C GLU A 239 1.79 -16.57 -2.24
N LEU A 240 0.83 -15.67 -2.14
CA LEU A 240 0.36 -15.10 -0.89
C LEU A 240 -1.04 -15.65 -0.63
N THR A 241 -1.32 -16.05 0.62
CA THR A 241 -2.68 -16.38 1.03
C THR A 241 -3.03 -15.60 2.28
N PHE A 242 -4.24 -15.06 2.38
CA PHE A 242 -4.72 -14.34 3.57
C PHE A 242 -6.25 -14.40 3.66
N GLY A 243 -6.81 -14.30 4.86
CA GLY A 243 -8.25 -14.28 5.13
C GLY A 243 -8.73 -12.89 5.54
N GLU A 244 -10.06 -12.73 5.57
CA GLU A 244 -10.74 -11.53 6.11
C GLU A 244 -10.15 -10.22 5.58
N TYR A 245 -9.85 -10.18 4.28
CA TYR A 245 -9.23 -9.01 3.66
C TYR A 245 -10.26 -7.89 3.50
N ALA A 246 -10.05 -6.80 4.23
CA ALA A 246 -11.05 -5.74 4.43
C ALA A 246 -11.62 -5.16 3.11
N LEU A 247 -10.82 -5.11 2.04
CA LEU A 247 -11.25 -4.52 0.77
C LEU A 247 -11.94 -5.50 -0.20
N ALA A 248 -11.74 -6.82 -0.07
CA ALA A 248 -12.17 -7.76 -1.10
C ALA A 248 -13.68 -8.01 -1.14
N GLU A 249 -14.42 -7.76 -0.06
CA GLU A 249 -15.88 -7.90 -0.06
C GLU A 249 -16.60 -6.92 -1.02
N ARG A 250 -15.89 -5.87 -1.49
CA ARG A 250 -16.52 -4.72 -2.15
C ARG A 250 -16.35 -4.64 -3.66
N THR A 251 -15.61 -5.54 -4.31
CA THR A 251 -15.12 -5.26 -5.69
C THR A 251 -15.23 -6.38 -6.72
N GLY A 252 -15.42 -7.64 -6.33
CA GLY A 252 -15.29 -8.77 -7.28
C GLY A 252 -13.88 -8.89 -7.90
N ARG A 253 -12.94 -8.08 -7.41
CA ARG A 253 -11.52 -8.03 -7.73
C ARG A 253 -10.75 -8.20 -6.42
N ILE A 254 -9.43 -8.34 -6.48
CA ILE A 254 -8.59 -8.22 -5.29
C ILE A 254 -7.92 -6.85 -5.33
N PRO A 255 -8.35 -5.92 -4.46
CA PRO A 255 -7.65 -4.67 -4.19
C PRO A 255 -6.20 -4.96 -3.75
N THR A 256 -5.21 -4.38 -4.42
CA THR A 256 -3.79 -4.59 -4.12
C THR A 256 -3.10 -3.31 -3.66
N LEU A 257 -3.71 -2.14 -3.85
CA LEU A 257 -3.13 -0.82 -3.54
C LEU A 257 -2.45 -0.72 -2.16
N PRO A 258 -3.07 -1.11 -1.03
CA PRO A 258 -2.40 -1.00 0.26
C PRO A 258 -1.18 -1.93 0.39
N ILE A 259 -1.23 -3.10 -0.25
CA ILE A 259 -0.12 -4.07 -0.28
C ILE A 259 1.00 -3.52 -1.18
N ALA A 260 0.64 -2.98 -2.35
CA ALA A 260 1.56 -2.41 -3.33
C ALA A 260 2.36 -1.25 -2.75
N ILE A 261 1.70 -0.29 -2.10
CA ILE A 261 2.35 0.89 -1.48
C ILE A 261 3.33 0.43 -0.39
N ASP A 262 2.91 -0.45 0.52
CA ASP A 262 3.78 -0.92 1.60
C ASP A 262 4.95 -1.78 1.10
N LEU A 263 4.74 -2.55 0.04
CA LEU A 263 5.79 -3.33 -0.58
C LEU A 263 6.80 -2.42 -1.29
N LEU A 264 6.34 -1.52 -2.16
CA LEU A 264 7.21 -0.61 -2.92
C LEU A 264 8.04 0.31 -2.02
N ARG A 265 7.52 0.75 -0.86
CA ARG A 265 8.35 1.52 0.09
C ARG A 265 9.51 0.70 0.68
N ARG A 266 9.45 -0.62 0.63
CA ARG A 266 10.50 -1.56 1.08
C ARG A 266 11.42 -2.02 -0.04
N VAL A 267 10.94 -2.01 -1.30
CA VAL A 267 11.66 -2.49 -2.49
C VAL A 267 11.83 -1.41 -3.57
N ARG A 268 12.18 -0.18 -3.18
CA ARG A 268 12.27 1.04 -4.04
C ARG A 268 13.12 0.97 -5.32
N SER A 269 13.73 -0.16 -5.65
CA SER A 269 14.54 -0.37 -6.86
C SER A 269 14.12 -1.62 -7.64
N GLN A 270 12.97 -2.21 -7.30
CA GLN A 270 12.42 -3.40 -7.94
C GLN A 270 11.04 -3.08 -8.47
N SER A 271 10.70 -3.65 -9.63
CA SER A 271 9.33 -3.64 -10.12
C SER A 271 8.51 -4.67 -9.37
N VAL A 272 7.23 -4.37 -9.14
CA VAL A 272 6.27 -5.24 -8.46
C VAL A 272 5.12 -5.55 -9.41
N GLN A 273 4.81 -6.82 -9.61
CA GLN A 273 3.68 -7.24 -10.43
C GLN A 273 2.75 -8.16 -9.65
N PHE A 274 1.49 -7.76 -9.53
CA PHE A 274 0.43 -8.67 -9.08
C PHE A 274 -0.21 -9.30 -10.31
N VAL A 275 -0.06 -10.61 -10.45
CA VAL A 275 -0.36 -11.30 -11.73
C VAL A 275 -1.76 -11.88 -11.74
N GLU A 276 -2.18 -12.48 -10.63
CA GLU A 276 -3.44 -13.21 -10.56
C GLU A 276 -3.98 -13.20 -9.13
N GLY A 277 -5.30 -13.07 -8.99
CA GLY A 277 -6.04 -13.25 -7.75
C GLY A 277 -7.04 -14.40 -7.86
N GLU A 278 -7.21 -15.17 -6.78
CA GLU A 278 -8.21 -16.24 -6.69
C GLU A 278 -8.95 -16.13 -5.35
N ALA A 279 -10.28 -16.21 -5.40
CA ALA A 279 -11.10 -16.31 -4.20
C ALA A 279 -11.11 -17.76 -3.71
N LEU A 280 -10.72 -18.01 -2.48
CA LEU A 280 -10.77 -19.33 -1.85
C LEU A 280 -12.04 -19.46 -1.00
N SER A 281 -12.25 -20.62 -0.36
CA SER A 281 -13.31 -20.77 0.64
C SER A 281 -13.05 -19.90 1.88
N ASP A 282 -14.10 -19.68 2.67
CA ASP A 282 -14.01 -19.09 4.01
C ASP A 282 -13.38 -17.69 4.04
N SER A 283 -13.79 -16.82 3.11
CA SER A 283 -13.31 -15.43 2.99
C SER A 283 -11.78 -15.31 2.85
N ARG A 284 -11.14 -16.32 2.26
CA ARG A 284 -9.70 -16.33 1.98
C ARG A 284 -9.42 -16.03 0.53
N TRP A 285 -8.23 -15.50 0.29
CA TRP A 285 -7.77 -15.04 -1.01
C TRP A 285 -6.37 -15.58 -1.26
N ARG A 286 -6.09 -15.90 -2.52
CA ARG A 286 -4.75 -16.18 -3.03
C ARG A 286 -4.36 -15.08 -4.00
N LEU A 287 -3.11 -14.61 -3.90
CA LEU A 287 -2.55 -13.58 -4.75
C LEU A 287 -1.15 -13.99 -5.21
N CYS A 288 -0.91 -13.91 -6.52
CA CYS A 288 0.41 -14.16 -7.11
C CYS A 288 1.16 -12.84 -7.29
N LEU A 289 2.35 -12.76 -6.70
CA LEU A 289 3.24 -11.59 -6.73
C LEU A 289 4.55 -11.97 -7.42
N GLU A 290 5.04 -11.11 -8.29
CA GLU A 290 6.39 -11.16 -8.85
C GLU A 290 7.15 -9.89 -8.54
N THR A 291 8.45 -10.02 -8.26
CA THR A 291 9.37 -8.88 -8.25
C THR A 291 10.56 -9.14 -9.14
N CYS A 292 10.98 -8.10 -9.86
CA CYS A 292 12.11 -8.11 -10.79
C CYS A 292 13.01 -6.90 -10.52
N GLN A 293 14.30 -7.01 -10.85
CA GLN A 293 15.20 -5.85 -10.76
C GLN A 293 15.02 -4.92 -11.95
N THR A 294 14.58 -5.46 -13.09
CA THR A 294 14.29 -4.69 -14.30
C THR A 294 12.88 -4.99 -14.79
N GLY A 295 12.13 -3.95 -15.16
CA GLY A 295 10.76 -4.11 -15.66
C GLY A 295 9.85 -2.98 -15.22
N SER A 296 8.58 -3.07 -15.63
CA SER A 296 7.51 -2.20 -15.16
C SER A 296 6.69 -2.90 -14.11
N SER A 297 6.22 -2.15 -13.12
CA SER A 297 5.23 -2.65 -12.17
C SER A 297 3.85 -2.78 -12.84
N ASP A 298 2.99 -3.65 -12.31
CA ASP A 298 1.62 -3.86 -12.81
C ASP A 298 0.70 -4.45 -11.71
N GLY A 299 -0.62 -4.33 -11.88
CA GLY A 299 -1.61 -4.83 -10.94
C GLY A 299 -1.53 -4.13 -9.59
N LEU A 300 -1.03 -2.88 -9.55
CA LEU A 300 -0.74 -2.17 -8.31
C LEU A 300 -1.97 -1.56 -7.63
N VAL A 301 -3.08 -1.39 -8.35
CA VAL A 301 -4.34 -0.92 -7.78
C VAL A 301 -5.23 -2.10 -7.44
N SER A 302 -5.50 -2.98 -8.41
CA SER A 302 -6.25 -4.20 -8.19
C SER A 302 -5.92 -5.26 -9.25
N VAL A 303 -6.27 -6.51 -8.97
CA VAL A 303 -6.21 -7.62 -9.94
C VAL A 303 -7.57 -8.29 -10.08
N GLU A 304 -7.85 -8.83 -11.27
CA GLU A 304 -9.05 -9.64 -11.49
C GLU A 304 -9.02 -10.90 -10.62
N VAL A 305 -10.20 -11.28 -10.13
CA VAL A 305 -10.38 -12.55 -9.44
C VAL A 305 -10.75 -13.60 -10.49
N ALA A 306 -9.91 -14.61 -10.65
CA ALA A 306 -10.31 -15.80 -11.39
C ALA A 306 -11.44 -16.49 -10.63
N GLU A 307 -12.59 -16.70 -11.29
CA GLU A 307 -13.64 -17.58 -10.76
C GLU A 307 -13.04 -18.98 -10.60
N ASN A 308 -13.14 -19.55 -9.39
CA ASN A 308 -12.65 -20.88 -9.04
C ASN A 308 -12.99 -21.88 -10.16
N ARG A 309 -12.00 -22.29 -10.96
CA ARG A 309 -12.15 -23.40 -11.90
C ARG A 309 -12.58 -24.70 -11.19
N TRP A 310 -12.36 -24.79 -9.88
CA TRP A 310 -12.72 -25.91 -9.01
C TRP A 310 -14.20 -25.98 -8.61
N LEU A 311 -15.01 -24.91 -8.77
CA LEU A 311 -16.46 -25.00 -8.57
C LEU A 311 -17.17 -25.73 -9.73
N ASN A 312 -16.52 -25.84 -10.89
CA ASN A 312 -17.04 -26.58 -12.05
C ASN A 312 -16.55 -28.02 -12.15
N ASP A 313 -15.61 -28.44 -11.29
CA ASP A 313 -15.17 -29.83 -11.23
C ASP A 313 -16.09 -30.64 -10.31
N THR A 314 -17.35 -30.79 -10.72
CA THR A 314 -18.24 -31.86 -10.22
C THR A 314 -17.83 -33.19 -10.84
N GLY A 315 -16.57 -33.57 -10.63
CA GLY A 315 -15.98 -34.84 -10.99
C GLY A 315 -16.35 -35.94 -10.00
N LEU A 316 -17.63 -36.29 -9.90
CA LEU A 316 -18.05 -37.64 -9.54
C LEU A 316 -18.97 -38.16 -10.64
N SER A 317 -18.35 -38.56 -11.74
CA SER A 317 -18.92 -39.59 -12.59
C SER A 317 -19.09 -40.84 -11.74
N LEU A 318 -20.32 -41.07 -11.28
CA LEU A 318 -20.76 -42.39 -10.83
C LEU A 318 -20.56 -43.33 -12.02
N HIS A 319 -19.49 -44.13 -11.97
CA HIS A 319 -19.35 -45.29 -12.83
C HIS A 319 -20.58 -46.18 -12.63
N GLN A 320 -21.40 -46.26 -13.69
CA GLN A 320 -22.23 -47.42 -13.94
C GLN A 320 -21.29 -48.57 -14.29
N ASP A 321 -21.28 -49.61 -13.45
CA ASP A 321 -21.51 -51.01 -13.82
C ASP A 321 -21.59 -51.89 -12.56
#